data_AF-A0AAD0U4R6-F1
#
_entry.id   AF-A0AAD0U4R6-F1
#
_cell.length_a   1.000
_cell.length_b   1.000
_cell.length_c   1.000
_cell.angle_alpha   90.00
_cell.angle_beta   90.00
_cell.angle_gamma   90.00
#
_symmetry.space_group_name_H-M   'P 1'
#
loop_
_entity.id
_entity.type
_entity.pdbx_description
1 polymer ?
#
loop_
_entity_poly.entity_id
_entity_poly.type
_entity_poly.pdbx_seq_one_letter_code
_entity_poly.pdbx_strand_id
1 'polypeptide(L)'
;MGPTGTVDAARKGLDALSEDDALKRILRAKSQATFATALDQATRIVQTNLLQGHQHWGTSRKVINIFLRSLAYNRHLYDCLRMERIEKWFEVPLDSHVAKKLKEYDDSLPKWNSVKRLNAETSQDYQIVATRCASEQGILRVDLDAYFYRAEPRSGLNSAIIHNVKD
;
A
#
# COMPACT_ATOMS: atom_id res chain seq x y z
N MET A 1 -1.52 -19.12 5.03
CA MET A 1 -2.58 -18.82 4.03
C MET A 1 -3.73 -18.14 4.74
N GLY A 2 -4.41 -17.20 4.07
CA GLY A 2 -5.65 -16.61 4.60
C GLY A 2 -6.81 -17.61 4.56
N PRO A 3 -7.91 -17.35 5.29
CA PRO A 3 -9.12 -18.15 5.18
C PRO A 3 -9.63 -18.22 3.73
N THR A 4 -10.19 -19.37 3.35
CA THR A 4 -10.93 -19.52 2.09
C THR A 4 -12.00 -18.42 1.97
N GLY A 5 -12.11 -17.80 0.80
CA GLY A 5 -13.06 -16.70 0.56
C GLY A 5 -12.56 -15.29 0.91
N THR A 6 -11.33 -15.14 1.44
CA THR A 6 -10.76 -13.81 1.75
C THR A 6 -10.67 -12.92 0.49
N VAL A 7 -10.29 -13.49 -0.65
CA VAL A 7 -10.17 -12.74 -1.91
C VAL A 7 -11.54 -12.27 -2.40
N ASP A 8 -12.55 -13.13 -2.34
CA ASP A 8 -13.91 -12.78 -2.79
C ASP A 8 -14.54 -11.73 -1.87
N ALA A 9 -14.32 -11.82 -0.56
CA ALA A 9 -14.76 -10.80 0.38
C ALA A 9 -14.06 -9.45 0.14
N ALA A 10 -12.75 -9.47 -0.15
CA ALA A 10 -12.02 -8.25 -0.52
C ALA A 10 -12.55 -7.64 -1.83
N ARG A 11 -12.86 -8.46 -2.84
CA ARG A 11 -13.48 -8.01 -4.09
C ARG A 11 -14.84 -7.36 -3.85
N LYS A 12 -15.73 -8.01 -3.09
CA LYS A 12 -17.02 -7.43 -2.70
C LYS A 12 -16.86 -6.08 -1.98
N GLY A 13 -15.87 -5.98 -1.10
CA GLY A 13 -15.55 -4.71 -0.44
C GLY A 13 -15.11 -3.62 -1.41
N LEU A 14 -14.34 -3.96 -2.45
CA LEU A 14 -13.95 -3.02 -3.50
C LEU A 14 -15.12 -2.65 -4.43
N ASP A 15 -16.00 -3.59 -4.74
CA ASP A 15 -17.23 -3.31 -5.52
C ASP A 15 -18.12 -2.30 -4.77
N ALA A 16 -18.27 -2.49 -3.45
CA ALA A 16 -19.01 -1.57 -2.59
C ALA A 16 -18.43 -0.15 -2.56
N LEU A 17 -17.12 0.04 -2.81
CA LEU A 17 -16.53 1.38 -2.92
C LEU A 17 -17.05 2.16 -4.13
N SER A 18 -17.37 1.44 -5.21
CA SER A 18 -17.92 2.03 -6.43
C SER A 18 -19.38 2.42 -6.24
N GLU A 19 -20.13 1.62 -5.48
CA GLU A 19 -21.54 1.85 -5.15
C GLU A 19 -21.73 3.01 -4.15
N ASP A 20 -20.86 3.12 -3.13
CA ASP A 20 -20.95 4.17 -2.08
C ASP A 20 -20.40 5.55 -2.51
N ASP A 21 -19.97 5.71 -3.77
CA ASP A 21 -19.21 6.86 -4.27
C ASP A 21 -17.86 7.11 -3.56
N ALA A 22 -17.45 6.24 -2.61
CA ALA A 22 -16.20 6.38 -1.88
C ALA A 22 -14.98 6.42 -2.81
N LEU A 23 -14.96 5.57 -3.85
CA LEU A 23 -13.91 5.63 -4.87
C LEU A 23 -13.91 6.97 -5.61
N LYS A 24 -15.08 7.51 -5.98
CA LYS A 24 -15.17 8.83 -6.63
C LYS A 24 -14.66 9.95 -5.73
N ARG A 25 -14.90 9.87 -4.41
CA ARG A 25 -14.38 10.84 -3.43
C ARG A 25 -12.86 10.81 -3.38
N ILE A 26 -12.24 9.63 -3.38
CA ILE A 26 -10.78 9.47 -3.48
C ILE A 26 -10.27 10.10 -4.77
N LEU A 27 -10.84 9.71 -5.92
CA LEU A 27 -10.40 10.16 -7.25
C LEU A 27 -10.57 11.67 -7.47
N ARG A 28 -11.51 12.30 -6.77
CA ARG A 28 -11.81 13.74 -6.87
C ARG A 28 -11.18 14.58 -5.76
N ALA A 29 -10.38 13.98 -4.87
CA ALA A 29 -9.73 14.69 -3.79
C ALA A 29 -8.90 15.87 -4.32
N LYS A 30 -8.99 17.01 -3.64
CA LYS A 30 -8.31 18.26 -4.02
C LYS A 30 -7.15 18.61 -3.10
N SER A 31 -7.01 17.89 -1.99
CA SER A 31 -5.96 18.06 -1.01
C SER A 31 -5.64 16.73 -0.32
N GLN A 32 -4.47 16.64 0.30
CA GLN A 32 -4.10 15.47 1.09
C GLN A 32 -5.09 15.19 2.22
N ALA A 33 -5.64 16.24 2.86
CA ALA A 33 -6.64 16.08 3.91
C ALA A 33 -7.95 15.46 3.37
N THR A 34 -8.45 15.96 2.24
CA THR A 34 -9.68 15.40 1.63
C THR A 34 -9.47 13.98 1.12
N PHE A 35 -8.27 13.68 0.60
CA PHE A 35 -7.87 12.32 0.24
C PHE A 35 -7.86 11.39 1.46
N ALA A 36 -7.23 11.80 2.56
CA ALA A 36 -7.14 11.02 3.79
C ALA A 36 -8.53 10.68 4.34
N THR A 37 -9.43 11.67 4.41
CA THR A 37 -10.82 11.45 4.84
C THR A 37 -11.56 10.45 3.93
N ALA A 38 -11.40 10.57 2.60
CA ALA A 38 -12.03 9.65 1.66
C ALA A 38 -11.46 8.22 1.77
N LEU A 39 -10.14 8.11 2.01
CA LEU A 39 -9.46 6.84 2.20
C LEU A 39 -9.90 6.15 3.50
N ASP A 40 -10.14 6.90 4.57
CA ASP A 40 -10.66 6.37 5.84
C ASP A 40 -12.11 5.87 5.69
N GLN A 41 -12.95 6.59 4.96
CA GLN A 41 -14.30 6.11 4.64
C GLN A 41 -14.23 4.82 3.82
N ALA A 42 -13.41 4.78 2.78
CA ALA A 42 -13.20 3.57 1.99
C ALA A 42 -12.70 2.40 2.85
N THR A 43 -11.80 2.68 3.81
CA THR A 43 -11.28 1.67 4.74
C THR A 43 -12.39 1.03 5.56
N ARG A 44 -13.33 1.83 6.06
CA ARG A 44 -14.49 1.32 6.81
C ARG A 44 -15.41 0.47 5.94
N ILE A 45 -15.66 0.88 4.70
CA ILE A 45 -16.51 0.13 3.75
C ILE A 45 -15.90 -1.23 3.42
N VAL A 46 -14.60 -1.27 3.10
CA VAL A 46 -13.93 -2.55 2.87
C VAL A 46 -13.96 -3.40 4.14
N GLN A 47 -13.69 -2.79 5.30
CA GLN A 47 -13.66 -3.48 6.58
C GLN A 47 -14.99 -4.17 6.92
N THR A 48 -16.13 -3.52 6.71
CA THR A 48 -17.45 -4.12 6.98
C THR A 48 -17.81 -5.26 6.01
N ASN A 49 -17.23 -5.24 4.81
CA ASN A 49 -17.45 -6.26 3.78
C ASN A 49 -16.50 -7.46 3.84
N LEU A 50 -15.44 -7.40 4.67
CA LEU A 50 -14.58 -8.56 4.93
C LEU A 50 -15.32 -9.66 5.70
N LEU A 51 -14.80 -10.89 5.59
CA LEU A 51 -15.32 -12.04 6.34
C LEU A 51 -15.38 -11.73 7.84
N GLN A 52 -16.43 -12.22 8.51
CA GLN A 52 -16.57 -12.09 9.95
C GLN A 52 -15.32 -12.63 10.67
N GLY A 53 -14.82 -11.90 11.66
CA GLY A 53 -13.56 -12.22 12.35
C GLY A 53 -12.28 -11.77 11.60
N HIS A 54 -12.41 -11.25 10.37
CA HIS A 54 -11.31 -10.73 9.55
C HIS A 54 -11.44 -9.24 9.20
N GLN A 55 -12.45 -8.57 9.75
CA GLN A 55 -12.75 -7.14 9.60
C GLN A 55 -11.74 -6.25 10.34
N HIS A 56 -10.45 -6.48 10.11
CA HIS A 56 -9.36 -5.73 10.72
C HIS A 56 -9.08 -4.46 9.91
N TRP A 57 -8.87 -3.34 10.62
CA TRP A 57 -8.56 -2.05 10.01
C TRP A 57 -7.35 -2.14 9.06
N GLY A 58 -6.23 -2.70 9.54
CA GLY A 58 -5.01 -2.79 8.73
C GLY A 58 -5.13 -3.66 7.48
N THR A 59 -5.88 -4.77 7.56
CA THR A 59 -6.16 -5.60 6.38
C THR A 59 -6.93 -4.79 5.34
N SER A 60 -7.95 -4.04 5.79
CA SER A 60 -8.82 -3.24 4.93
C SER A 60 -8.04 -2.10 4.27
N ARG A 61 -7.21 -1.39 5.05
CA ARG A 61 -6.33 -0.34 4.54
C ARG A 61 -5.33 -0.87 3.52
N LYS A 62 -4.71 -2.02 3.79
CA LYS A 62 -3.78 -2.67 2.85
C LYS A 62 -4.47 -3.02 1.53
N VAL A 63 -5.68 -3.60 1.58
CA VAL A 63 -6.45 -3.96 0.37
C VAL A 63 -6.67 -2.72 -0.51
N ILE A 64 -7.09 -1.60 0.07
CA ILE A 64 -7.33 -0.38 -0.69
C ILE A 64 -6.03 0.19 -1.25
N ASN A 65 -4.96 0.20 -0.46
CA ASN A 65 -3.66 0.71 -0.94
C ASN A 65 -3.12 -0.14 -2.11
N ILE A 66 -3.29 -1.47 -2.08
CA ILE A 66 -2.97 -2.35 -3.22
C ILE A 66 -3.85 -2.02 -4.42
N PHE A 67 -5.15 -1.83 -4.22
CA PHE A 67 -6.08 -1.50 -5.28
C PHE A 67 -5.71 -0.17 -5.96
N LEU A 68 -5.51 0.90 -5.19
CA LEU A 68 -5.12 2.22 -5.71
C LEU A 68 -3.79 2.16 -6.47
N ARG A 69 -2.79 1.44 -5.94
CA ARG A 69 -1.54 1.20 -6.67
C ARG A 69 -1.78 0.49 -8.00
N SER A 70 -2.65 -0.52 -8.01
CA SER A 70 -2.95 -1.28 -9.23
C SER A 70 -3.63 -0.41 -10.29
N LEU A 71 -4.48 0.53 -9.87
CA LEU A 71 -5.05 1.54 -10.77
C LEU A 71 -3.96 2.46 -11.33
N ALA A 72 -3.03 2.93 -10.49
CA ALA A 72 -1.94 3.79 -10.93
C ALA A 72 -0.94 3.09 -11.87
N TYR A 73 -0.71 1.79 -11.69
CA TYR A 73 0.23 1.03 -12.53
C TYR A 73 -0.37 0.63 -13.87
N ASN A 74 -1.69 0.65 -14.00
CA ASN A 74 -2.35 0.46 -15.28
C ASN A 74 -2.37 1.78 -16.04
N ARG A 75 -1.56 1.88 -17.11
CA ARG A 75 -1.40 3.12 -17.88
C ARG A 75 -2.73 3.69 -18.39
N HIS A 76 -3.62 2.83 -18.87
CA HIS A 76 -4.91 3.28 -19.41
C HIS A 76 -5.79 3.88 -18.31
N LEU A 77 -5.90 3.20 -17.16
CA LEU A 77 -6.67 3.70 -16.02
C LEU A 77 -6.02 4.94 -15.41
N TYR A 78 -4.69 5.00 -15.36
CA TYR A 78 -3.94 6.16 -14.90
C TYR A 78 -4.34 7.43 -15.67
N ASP A 79 -4.29 7.36 -17.00
CA ASP A 79 -4.61 8.49 -17.87
C ASP A 79 -6.11 8.82 -17.81
N CYS A 80 -7.00 7.83 -17.86
CA CYS A 80 -8.45 8.04 -17.80
C CYS A 80 -8.93 8.63 -16.46
N LEU A 81 -8.31 8.24 -15.35
CA LEU A 81 -8.69 8.68 -14.00
C LEU A 81 -7.87 9.88 -13.51
N ARG A 82 -6.92 10.38 -14.32
CA ARG A 82 -6.04 11.51 -14.00
C ARG A 82 -5.28 11.33 -12.68
N MET A 83 -4.67 10.16 -12.53
CA MET A 83 -4.02 9.73 -11.30
C MET A 83 -2.83 10.60 -10.89
N GLU A 84 -2.18 11.29 -11.84
CA GLU A 84 -1.07 12.22 -11.60
C GLU A 84 -1.39 13.28 -10.55
N ARG A 85 -2.68 13.59 -10.38
CA ARG A 85 -3.16 14.61 -9.45
C ARG A 85 -3.13 14.16 -7.99
N ILE A 86 -3.25 12.86 -7.75
CA ILE A 86 -3.52 12.29 -6.42
C ILE A 86 -2.52 11.21 -6.00
N GLU A 87 -1.75 10.63 -6.92
CA GLU A 87 -0.84 9.50 -6.64
C GLU A 87 0.23 9.83 -5.59
N LYS A 88 0.65 11.10 -5.50
CA LYS A 88 1.56 11.59 -4.47
C LYS A 88 1.03 11.44 -3.04
N TRP A 89 -0.29 11.30 -2.89
CA TRP A 89 -0.95 11.07 -1.60
C TRP A 89 -1.15 9.59 -1.30
N PHE A 90 -0.90 8.69 -2.27
CA PHE A 90 -1.11 7.28 -2.07
C PHE A 90 -0.19 6.75 -0.98
N GLU A 91 -0.76 5.87 -0.16
CA GLU A 91 -0.05 5.21 0.92
C GLU A 91 0.67 3.98 0.38
N VAL A 92 1.83 3.67 0.94
CA VAL A 92 2.46 2.37 0.69
C VAL A 92 1.56 1.28 1.28
N PRO A 93 1.32 0.16 0.59
CA PRO A 93 0.64 -0.98 1.18
C PRO A 93 1.50 -1.60 2.29
N LEU A 94 1.19 -1.32 3.56
CA LEU A 94 2.00 -1.82 4.68
C LEU A 94 1.82 -3.33 4.87
N ASP A 95 2.95 -4.01 5.01
CA ASP A 95 3.04 -5.39 5.50
C ASP A 95 4.34 -5.66 6.23
N SER A 96 4.59 -6.91 6.61
CA SER A 96 5.79 -7.27 7.37
C SER A 96 7.09 -6.96 6.63
N HIS A 97 7.11 -7.03 5.30
CA HIS A 97 8.31 -6.73 4.53
C HIS A 97 8.56 -5.23 4.48
N VAL A 98 7.56 -4.45 4.07
CA VAL A 98 7.65 -2.97 4.05
C VAL A 98 7.94 -2.42 5.44
N ALA A 99 7.25 -2.91 6.47
CA ALA A 99 7.43 -2.46 7.84
C ALA A 99 8.83 -2.76 8.37
N LYS A 100 9.39 -3.94 8.05
CA LYS A 100 10.77 -4.28 8.39
C LYS A 100 11.75 -3.30 7.76
N LYS A 101 11.60 -3.01 6.47
CA LYS A 101 12.49 -2.10 5.74
C LYS A 101 12.40 -0.66 6.23
N LEU A 102 11.19 -0.18 6.54
CA LEU A 102 11.01 1.13 7.16
C LEU A 102 11.59 1.19 8.57
N LYS A 103 11.50 0.10 9.34
CA LYS A 103 12.10 0.00 10.68
C LYS A 103 13.65 -0.07 10.64
N GLU A 104 14.22 -0.66 9.60
CA GLU A 104 15.67 -0.62 9.31
C GLU A 104 16.12 0.81 8.94
N TYR A 105 15.25 1.56 8.26
CA TYR A 105 15.49 2.95 7.87
C TYR A 105 15.33 3.94 9.05
N ASP A 106 14.32 3.75 9.90
CA ASP A 106 14.09 4.55 11.10
C ASP A 106 13.72 3.66 12.29
N ASP A 107 14.65 3.57 13.24
CA ASP A 107 14.53 2.73 14.43
C ASP A 107 13.59 3.33 15.51
N SER A 108 13.07 4.53 15.33
CA SER A 108 12.06 5.13 16.22
C SER A 108 10.65 4.58 15.98
N LEU A 109 10.40 3.93 14.83
CA LEU A 109 9.10 3.38 14.49
C LEU A 109 8.56 2.40 15.56
N PRO A 110 7.26 2.41 15.87
CA PRO A 110 6.69 1.42 16.78
C PRO A 110 6.90 0.00 16.26
N LYS A 111 6.99 -0.98 17.18
CA LYS A 111 7.19 -2.39 16.82
C LYS A 111 6.09 -2.88 15.89
N TRP A 112 6.47 -3.44 14.74
CA TRP A 112 5.53 -4.10 13.84
C TRP A 112 4.98 -5.38 14.48
N ASN A 113 3.68 -5.42 14.72
CA ASN A 113 3.01 -6.62 15.25
C ASN A 113 2.49 -7.51 14.12
N SER A 114 1.55 -7.00 13.33
CA SER A 114 1.01 -7.63 12.13
C SER A 114 0.06 -6.67 11.43
N VAL A 115 -0.25 -6.92 10.15
CA VAL A 115 -1.30 -6.19 9.43
C VAL A 115 -2.66 -6.27 10.16
N LYS A 116 -2.98 -7.40 10.80
CA LYS A 116 -4.25 -7.59 11.52
C LYS A 116 -4.37 -6.72 12.77
N ARG A 117 -3.24 -6.39 13.41
CA ARG A 117 -3.17 -5.55 14.62
C ARG A 117 -2.83 -4.10 14.31
N LEU A 118 -2.64 -3.76 13.04
CA LEU A 118 -2.37 -2.39 12.62
C LEU A 118 -3.62 -1.53 12.82
N ASN A 119 -3.44 -0.35 13.40
CA ASN A 119 -4.46 0.69 13.58
C ASN A 119 -4.06 1.96 12.81
N ALA A 120 -4.94 2.97 12.81
CA ALA A 120 -4.73 4.22 12.09
C ALA A 120 -3.50 5.00 12.54
N GLU A 121 -3.28 5.11 13.86
CA GLU A 121 -2.16 5.83 14.46
C GLU A 121 -0.81 5.21 14.08
N THR A 122 -0.64 3.90 14.35
CA THR A 122 0.57 3.18 13.96
C THR A 122 0.76 3.23 12.45
N SER A 123 -0.30 3.10 11.65
CA SER A 123 -0.16 3.24 10.20
C SER A 123 0.34 4.62 9.81
N GLN A 124 -0.15 5.69 10.45
CA GLN A 124 0.30 7.05 10.21
C GLN A 124 1.79 7.22 10.48
N ASP A 125 2.31 6.67 11.59
CA ASP A 125 3.74 6.70 11.91
C ASP A 125 4.56 6.07 10.78
N TYR A 126 4.17 4.87 10.34
CA TYR A 126 4.81 4.19 9.22
C TYR A 126 4.70 4.98 7.91
N GLN A 127 3.55 5.60 7.62
CA GLN A 127 3.37 6.38 6.40
C GLN A 127 4.17 7.69 6.39
N ILE A 128 4.42 8.30 7.56
CA ILE A 128 5.31 9.47 7.70
C ILE A 128 6.75 9.07 7.38
N VAL A 129 7.22 7.97 7.96
CA VAL A 129 8.57 7.44 7.66
C VAL A 129 8.69 7.02 6.19
N ALA A 130 7.66 6.38 5.64
CA ALA A 130 7.62 6.01 4.23
C ALA A 130 7.69 7.25 3.31
N THR A 131 7.02 8.36 3.65
CA THR A 131 7.14 9.60 2.87
C THR A 131 8.59 10.10 2.83
N ARG A 132 9.29 10.12 3.97
CA ARG A 132 10.70 10.57 4.04
C ARG A 132 11.61 9.64 3.23
N CYS A 133 11.49 8.34 3.47
CA CYS A 133 12.26 7.32 2.75
C CYS A 133 12.05 7.43 1.23
N ALA A 134 10.81 7.51 0.75
CA ALA A 134 10.52 7.67 -0.68
C ALA A 134 11.09 8.95 -1.27
N SER A 135 11.00 10.07 -0.53
CA SER A 135 11.54 11.36 -0.95
C SER A 135 13.06 11.31 -1.15
N GLU A 136 13.79 10.65 -0.26
CA GLU A 136 15.25 10.49 -0.38
C GLU A 136 15.66 9.59 -1.55
N GLN A 137 14.81 8.62 -1.90
CA GLN A 137 15.02 7.74 -3.06
C GLN A 137 14.53 8.35 -4.38
N GLY A 138 13.88 9.52 -4.36
CA GLY A 138 13.33 10.16 -5.55
C GLY A 138 12.15 9.41 -6.19
N ILE A 139 11.39 8.65 -5.41
CA ILE A 139 10.23 7.86 -5.86
C ILE A 139 8.94 8.25 -5.12
N LEU A 140 7.79 7.78 -5.59
CA LEU A 140 6.53 7.96 -4.85
C LEU A 140 6.45 6.97 -3.68
N ARG A 141 5.79 7.39 -2.60
CA ARG A 141 5.58 6.55 -1.42
C ARG A 141 4.93 5.20 -1.75
N VAL A 142 3.96 5.19 -2.66
CA VAL A 142 3.25 3.98 -3.08
C VAL A 142 4.17 2.92 -3.73
N ASP A 143 5.32 3.35 -4.26
CA ASP A 143 6.28 2.49 -4.97
C ASP A 143 7.28 1.80 -4.05
N LEU A 144 7.35 2.18 -2.77
CA LEU A 144 8.35 1.66 -1.83
C LEU A 144 8.31 0.14 -1.69
N ASP A 145 7.13 -0.48 -1.74
CA ASP A 145 7.01 -1.95 -1.70
C ASP A 145 7.74 -2.61 -2.88
N ALA A 146 7.52 -2.10 -4.10
CA ALA A 146 8.21 -2.61 -5.28
C ALA A 146 9.72 -2.30 -5.27
N TYR A 147 10.09 -1.14 -4.72
CA TYR A 147 11.49 -0.74 -4.54
C TYR A 147 12.22 -1.70 -3.59
N PHE A 148 11.66 -1.93 -2.39
CA PHE A 148 12.24 -2.83 -1.40
C PHE A 148 12.35 -4.27 -1.90
N TYR A 149 11.34 -4.76 -2.63
CA TYR A 149 11.38 -6.09 -3.22
C TYR A 149 12.52 -6.26 -4.23
N ARG A 150 12.79 -5.24 -5.06
CA ARG A 150 13.89 -5.28 -6.05
C ARG A 150 15.27 -5.14 -5.43
N ALA A 151 15.38 -4.48 -4.28
CA ALA A 151 16.63 -4.29 -3.56
C ALA A 151 17.09 -5.55 -2.80
N GLU A 152 16.25 -6.58 -2.67
CA GLU A 152 16.67 -7.82 -2.04
C GLU A 152 17.68 -8.58 -2.91
N PRO A 153 18.81 -9.04 -2.33
CA PRO A 153 19.67 -10.00 -3.00
C PRO A 153 18.82 -11.23 -3.36
N ARG A 154 18.78 -11.61 -4.64
CA ARG A 154 18.15 -12.87 -5.06
C ARG A 154 18.91 -14.01 -4.39
N SER A 155 18.39 -14.52 -3.27
CA SER A 155 18.87 -15.74 -2.64
C SER A 155 18.57 -16.91 -3.59
N GLY A 156 19.50 -17.18 -4.52
CA GLY A 156 19.38 -18.29 -5.46
C GLY A 156 20.14 -18.14 -6.80
N LEU A 157 20.69 -16.98 -7.14
CA LEU A 157 21.67 -16.88 -8.22
C LEU A 157 23.06 -16.70 -7.63
N ASN A 158 23.86 -17.77 -7.67
CA ASN A 158 25.28 -17.74 -7.36
C ASN A 158 25.93 -16.52 -8.03
N SER A 159 26.60 -15.71 -7.22
CA SER A 159 27.50 -14.62 -7.60
C SER A 159 28.78 -15.09 -8.32
N ALA A 160 28.73 -16.23 -9.01
CA ALA A 160 29.89 -16.88 -9.62
C ALA A 160 30.05 -16.62 -11.13
N ILE A 161 29.24 -15.76 -11.76
CA ILE A 161 29.39 -15.46 -13.20
C ILE A 161 29.28 -13.95 -13.45
N ILE A 162 30.12 -13.15 -12.82
CA ILE A 162 30.49 -11.82 -13.35
C ILE A 162 31.97 -11.54 -13.06
N HIS A 163 32.86 -12.51 -13.28
CA HIS A 163 34.32 -12.29 -13.41
C HIS A 163 34.82 -13.23 -14.50
N ASN A 164 34.62 -12.84 -15.77
CA ASN A 164 35.51 -13.12 -16.91
C ASN A 164 34.82 -12.71 -18.21
N VAL A 165 34.94 -11.42 -18.55
CA VAL A 165 35.34 -10.99 -19.90
C VAL A 165 36.07 -9.66 -19.72
N LYS A 166 37.38 -9.75 -19.45
CA LYS A 166 38.35 -8.75 -19.88
C LYS A 166 39.45 -9.51 -20.61
N ASP A 167 39.80 -8.94 -21.75
CA ASP A 167 40.85 -9.25 -22.70
C ASP A 167 40.56 -10.38 -23.72
#